data_AF-A0A1S8CMD5-F1
#
_entry.id   AF-A0A1S8CMD5-F1
#
_cell.length_a   1.000
_cell.length_b   1.000
_cell.length_c   1.000
_cell.angle_alpha   90.00
_cell.angle_beta   90.00
_cell.angle_gamma   90.00
#
_symmetry.space_group_name_H-M   'P 1'
#
loop_
_entity.id
_entity.type
_entity.pdbx_description
1 polymer ?
#
loop_
_entity_poly.entity_id
_entity_poly.type
_entity_poly.pdbx_seq_one_letter_code
_entity_poly.pdbx_strand_id
1 'polypeptide(L)'
;MANQQDGINKQSTLQAALLERSLASWRFLLLMAAPPLLWVIFAASPGAPRAVIALLSGATGYGCWRLWLDAGYFARFSEADNQRAGDALALIWQREKLSHLSFAERQQGAVRQLKRTILITALLWVLWPLALML
;
A
#
# COMPACT_ATOMS: atom_id res chain seq x y z
N MET A 1 10.17 -31.06 -20.41
CA MET A 1 10.12 -30.61 -19.00
C MET A 1 10.86 -29.28 -18.79
N ALA A 2 12.06 -29.07 -19.34
CA ALA A 2 12.79 -27.78 -19.24
C ALA A 2 12.01 -26.54 -19.75
N ASN A 3 11.39 -26.62 -20.93
CA ASN A 3 10.63 -25.49 -21.52
C ASN A 3 9.40 -25.03 -20.71
N GLN A 4 8.79 -25.91 -19.91
CA GLN A 4 7.64 -25.54 -19.07
C GLN A 4 8.10 -24.85 -17.78
N GLN A 5 9.19 -25.32 -17.17
CA GLN A 5 9.80 -24.70 -16.00
C GLN A 5 10.26 -23.26 -16.32
N ASP A 6 10.87 -23.04 -17.48
CA ASP A 6 11.33 -21.72 -17.93
C ASP A 6 10.18 -20.74 -18.19
N GLY A 7 9.06 -21.23 -18.74
CA GLY A 7 7.86 -20.44 -18.96
C GLY A 7 7.22 -19.97 -17.65
N ILE A 8 7.10 -20.86 -16.66
CA ILE A 8 6.54 -20.56 -15.33
C ILE A 8 7.42 -19.53 -14.60
N ASN A 9 8.74 -19.67 -14.68
CA ASN A 9 9.69 -18.79 -14.00
C ASN A 9 9.71 -17.38 -14.61
N LYS A 10 9.53 -17.26 -15.93
CA LYS A 10 9.36 -15.94 -16.61
C LYS A 10 8.05 -15.25 -16.24
N GLN A 11 6.99 -16.01 -16.01
CA GLN A 11 5.69 -15.44 -15.68
C GLN A 11 5.62 -14.97 -14.22
N SER A 12 6.20 -15.72 -13.27
CA SER A 12 6.28 -15.31 -11.86
C SER A 12 7.15 -14.07 -11.66
N THR A 13 8.28 -13.98 -12.37
CA THR A 13 9.17 -12.82 -12.35
C THR A 13 8.51 -11.58 -12.97
N LEU A 14 7.79 -11.72 -14.08
CA LEU A 14 7.01 -10.64 -14.67
C LEU A 14 5.92 -10.14 -13.72
N GLN A 15 5.18 -11.05 -13.07
CA GLN A 15 4.13 -10.70 -12.13
C GLN A 15 4.68 -9.95 -10.91
N ALA A 16 5.80 -10.39 -10.35
CA ALA A 16 6.47 -9.72 -9.24
C ALA A 16 6.92 -8.29 -9.62
N ALA A 17 7.53 -8.12 -10.81
CA ALA A 17 7.97 -6.82 -11.30
C ALA A 17 6.79 -5.85 -11.55
N LEU A 18 5.69 -6.34 -12.13
CA LEU A 18 4.47 -5.55 -12.33
C LEU A 18 3.82 -5.16 -11.01
N LEU A 19 3.82 -6.07 -10.02
CA LEU A 19 3.32 -5.79 -8.68
C LEU A 19 4.15 -4.70 -8.00
N GLU A 20 5.48 -4.83 -7.98
CA GLU A 20 6.37 -3.83 -7.42
C GLU A 20 6.10 -2.44 -8.02
N ARG A 21 6.01 -2.36 -9.35
CA ARG A 21 5.74 -1.10 -10.04
C ARG A 21 4.35 -0.54 -9.74
N SER A 22 3.36 -1.41 -9.57
CA SER A 22 2.01 -1.01 -9.15
C SER A 22 2.00 -0.47 -7.73
N LEU A 23 2.76 -1.08 -6.81
CA LEU A 23 2.89 -0.62 -5.43
C LEU A 23 3.65 0.71 -5.35
N ALA A 24 4.63 0.94 -6.24
CA ALA A 24 5.37 2.21 -6.35
C ALA A 24 4.48 3.43 -6.67
N SER A 25 3.22 3.21 -7.08
CA SER A 25 2.20 4.27 -7.22
C SER A 25 1.87 4.99 -5.90
N TRP A 26 2.33 4.49 -4.75
CA TRP A 26 2.17 5.14 -3.45
C TRP A 26 2.63 6.61 -3.45
N ARG A 27 3.64 6.96 -4.25
CA ARG A 27 4.14 8.35 -4.39
C ARG A 27 3.06 9.27 -4.93
N PHE A 28 2.34 8.80 -5.95
CA PHE A 28 1.25 9.54 -6.57
C PHE A 28 0.05 9.65 -5.63
N LEU A 29 -0.32 8.56 -4.96
CA LEU A 29 -1.42 8.58 -3.97
C LEU A 29 -1.11 9.52 -2.80
N LEU A 30 0.14 9.53 -2.33
CA LEU A 30 0.58 10.44 -1.27
C LEU A 30 0.51 11.91 -1.71
N LEU A 31 0.96 12.19 -2.94
CA LEU A 31 0.83 13.53 -3.54
C LEU A 31 -0.64 13.95 -3.65
N MET A 32 -1.53 13.03 -4.03
CA MET A 32 -2.97 13.26 -4.11
C MET A 32 -3.62 13.51 -2.75
N ALA A 33 -3.05 13.03 -1.64
CA ALA A 33 -3.55 13.30 -0.30
C ALA A 33 -3.09 14.67 0.24
N ALA A 34 -2.07 15.29 -0.38
CA ALA A 34 -1.48 16.53 0.12
C ALA A 34 -2.44 17.74 0.07
N PRO A 35 -3.18 18.03 -1.02
CA PRO A 35 -4.07 19.19 -1.05
C PRO A 35 -5.18 19.15 0.02
N PRO A 36 -5.94 18.03 0.19
CA PRO A 36 -6.91 17.92 1.28
C PRO A 36 -6.27 18.07 2.68
N LEU A 37 -5.07 17.52 2.87
CA LEU A 37 -4.35 17.62 4.14
C LEU A 37 -3.92 19.06 4.45
N LEU A 38 -3.37 19.77 3.47
CA LEU A 38 -3.00 21.18 3.60
C LEU A 38 -4.22 22.04 3.91
N TRP A 39 -5.35 21.77 3.26
CA TRP A 39 -6.60 22.45 3.56
C TRP A 39 -7.03 22.23 5.03
N VAL A 40 -6.96 20.99 5.54
CA VAL A 40 -7.26 20.68 6.95
C VAL A 40 -6.37 21.43 7.94
N ILE A 41 -5.10 21.65 7.60
CA ILE A 41 -4.12 22.29 8.48
C ILE A 41 -4.29 23.81 8.48
N PHE A 42 -4.47 24.42 7.31
CA PHE A 42 -4.33 25.86 7.15
C PHE A 42 -5.66 26.61 6.95
N ALA A 43 -6.70 25.97 6.45
CA ALA A 43 -7.92 26.66 5.99
C ALA A 43 -9.21 26.14 6.65
N ALA A 44 -9.24 24.88 7.07
CA ALA A 44 -10.48 24.27 7.58
C ALA A 44 -10.84 24.78 8.99
N SER A 45 -12.07 25.28 9.12
CA SER A 45 -12.67 25.58 10.42
C SER A 45 -12.80 24.31 11.28
N PRO A 46 -12.72 24.40 12.61
CA PRO A 46 -12.99 23.27 13.49
C PRO A 46 -14.41 22.71 13.25
N GLY A 47 -14.52 21.40 13.07
CA GLY A 47 -15.79 20.74 12.81
C GLY A 47 -15.66 19.30 12.32
N ALA A 48 -16.80 18.62 12.20
CA ALA A 48 -16.84 17.24 11.72
C ALA A 48 -16.24 17.05 10.31
N PRO A 49 -16.49 17.93 9.31
CA PRO A 49 -15.87 17.79 7.99
C PRO A 49 -14.34 17.81 8.06
N ARG A 50 -13.75 18.73 8.83
CA ARG A 50 -12.30 18.80 9.04
C ARG A 50 -11.76 17.50 9.62
N ALA A 51 -12.41 16.94 10.65
CA ALA A 51 -11.98 15.69 11.27
C ALA A 51 -12.05 14.51 10.29
N VAL A 52 -13.11 14.40 9.48
CA VAL A 52 -13.28 13.34 8.49
C VAL A 52 -12.18 13.43 7.42
N ILE A 53 -11.93 14.61 6.87
CA ILE A 53 -10.87 14.81 5.85
C ILE A 53 -9.49 14.53 6.47
N ALA A 54 -9.23 14.96 7.70
CA ALA A 54 -7.98 14.68 8.40
C ALA A 54 -7.75 13.16 8.55
N LEU A 55 -8.78 12.42 8.97
CA LEU A 55 -8.71 10.97 9.13
C LEU A 55 -8.48 10.26 7.79
N LEU A 56 -9.15 10.68 6.73
CA LEU A 56 -8.97 10.10 5.39
C LEU A 56 -7.58 10.40 4.82
N SER A 57 -7.07 11.63 4.96
CA SER A 57 -5.69 11.99 4.59
C SER A 57 -4.68 11.15 5.36
N GLY A 58 -4.86 10.98 6.67
CA GLY A 58 -4.03 10.11 7.50
C GLY A 58 -4.10 8.64 7.09
N ALA A 59 -5.29 8.13 6.80
CA ALA A 59 -5.50 6.76 6.34
C ALA A 59 -4.84 6.51 4.97
N THR A 60 -4.93 7.46 4.03
CA THR A 60 -4.20 7.40 2.75
C THR A 60 -2.70 7.44 2.98
N GLY A 61 -2.20 8.33 3.87
CA GLY A 61 -0.78 8.41 4.21
C GLY A 61 -0.24 7.09 4.79
N TYR A 62 -0.96 6.51 5.76
CA TYR A 62 -0.65 5.19 6.31
C TYR A 62 -0.68 4.10 5.23
N GLY A 63 -1.69 4.14 4.34
CA GLY A 63 -1.78 3.24 3.20
C GLY A 63 -0.56 3.32 2.30
N CYS A 64 -0.13 4.53 1.93
CA CYS A 64 1.05 4.78 1.09
C CYS A 64 2.34 4.29 1.74
N TRP A 65 2.52 4.53 3.05
CA TRP A 65 3.66 3.99 3.78
C TRP A 65 3.69 2.45 3.76
N ARG A 66 2.52 1.80 3.96
CA ARG A 66 2.43 0.35 3.89
C ARG A 66 2.77 -0.19 2.49
N LEU A 67 2.32 0.50 1.44
CA LEU A 67 2.65 0.17 0.05
C LEU A 67 4.14 0.35 -0.27
N TRP A 68 4.77 1.39 0.28
CA TRP A 68 6.22 1.59 0.15
C TRP A 68 7.01 0.43 0.77
N LEU A 69 6.60 -0.04 1.95
CA LEU A 69 7.20 -1.22 2.58
C LEU A 69 7.02 -2.49 1.73
N ASP A 70 5.83 -2.72 1.19
CA ASP A 70 5.56 -3.89 0.33
C ASP A 70 6.34 -3.83 -0.99
N ALA A 71 6.44 -2.65 -1.62
CA ALA A 71 7.25 -2.45 -2.82
C ALA A 71 8.73 -2.77 -2.54
N GLY A 72 9.28 -2.25 -1.44
CA GLY A 72 10.66 -2.53 -1.04
C GLY A 72 10.91 -4.00 -0.71
N TYR A 73 9.92 -4.69 -0.15
CA TYR A 73 10.00 -6.13 0.11
C TYR A 73 10.13 -6.92 -1.19
N PHE A 74 9.23 -6.71 -2.16
CA PHE A 74 9.23 -7.46 -3.41
C PHE A 74 10.39 -7.10 -4.35
N ALA A 75 10.93 -5.88 -4.24
CA ALA A 75 12.14 -5.48 -4.98
C ALA A 75 13.40 -6.21 -4.49
N ARG A 76 13.44 -6.65 -3.23
CA ARG A 76 14.67 -7.14 -2.57
C ARG A 76 14.66 -8.63 -2.24
N PHE A 77 13.49 -9.22 -2.01
CA PHE A 77 13.37 -10.61 -1.55
C PHE A 77 12.64 -11.46 -2.56
N SER A 78 13.23 -12.62 -2.86
CA SER A 78 12.62 -13.65 -3.71
C SER A 78 11.74 -14.58 -2.87
N GLU A 79 11.02 -15.47 -3.54
CA GLU A 79 10.27 -16.54 -2.85
C GLU A 79 11.19 -17.43 -1.98
N ALA A 80 12.44 -17.65 -2.40
CA ALA A 80 13.42 -18.44 -1.65
C ALA A 80 13.88 -17.75 -0.35
N ASP A 81 13.75 -16.42 -0.27
CA ASP A 81 14.08 -15.63 0.91
C ASP A 81 12.87 -15.41 1.84
N ASN A 82 11.67 -15.81 1.40
CA ASN A 82 10.41 -15.47 2.06
C ASN A 82 10.35 -15.94 3.52
N GLN A 83 10.86 -17.13 3.84
CA GLN A 83 10.84 -17.64 5.21
C GLN A 83 11.73 -16.78 6.12
N ARG A 84 13.00 -16.56 5.73
CA ARG A 84 13.96 -15.76 6.50
C ARG A 84 13.47 -14.32 6.68
N ALA A 85 12.90 -13.73 5.63
CA ALA A 85 12.31 -12.39 5.70
C ALA A 85 11.05 -12.37 6.58
N GLY A 86 10.26 -13.45 6.57
CA GLY A 86 9.08 -13.62 7.41
C GLY A 86 9.42 -13.70 8.89
N ASP A 87 10.45 -14.47 9.26
CA ASP A 87 10.92 -14.59 10.64
C ASP A 87 11.43 -13.24 11.18
N ALA A 88 12.21 -12.53 10.36
CA ALA A 88 12.68 -11.18 10.71
C ALA A 88 11.51 -10.19 10.88
N LEU A 89 10.50 -10.24 10.00
CA LEU A 89 9.31 -9.42 10.12
C LEU A 89 8.47 -9.79 11.36
N ALA A 90 8.36 -11.07 11.69
CA ALA A 90 7.66 -11.51 12.89
C ALA A 90 8.29 -10.93 14.17
N LEU A 91 9.63 -10.88 14.22
CA LEU A 91 10.38 -10.26 15.30
C LEU A 91 10.18 -8.74 15.37
N ILE A 92 10.31 -8.04 14.23
CA ILE A 92 10.18 -6.57 14.16
C ILE A 92 8.78 -6.12 14.57
N TRP A 93 7.76 -6.81 14.07
CA TRP A 93 6.35 -6.43 14.27
C TRP A 93 5.69 -7.13 15.45
N GLN A 94 6.41 -8.01 16.15
CA GLN A 94 5.88 -8.85 17.24
C GLN A 94 4.60 -9.59 16.82
N ARG A 95 4.63 -10.18 15.61
CA ARG A 95 3.50 -10.87 14.98
C ARG A 95 3.95 -12.16 14.33
N GLU A 96 3.80 -13.26 15.07
CA GLU A 96 4.18 -14.61 14.65
C GLU A 96 3.51 -15.02 13.33
N LYS A 97 2.27 -14.60 13.08
CA LYS A 97 1.58 -14.87 11.80
C LYS A 97 2.42 -14.51 10.57
N LEU A 98 3.31 -13.51 10.65
CA LEU A 98 4.16 -13.10 9.53
C LEU A 98 5.18 -14.17 9.12
N SER A 99 5.69 -15.01 10.03
CA SER A 99 6.64 -16.08 9.66
C SER A 99 6.01 -17.19 8.82
N HIS A 100 4.69 -17.33 8.88
CA HIS A 100 3.96 -18.41 8.20
C HIS A 100 3.33 -18.01 6.87
N LEU A 101 3.36 -16.71 6.50
CA LEU A 101 2.76 -16.26 5.25
C LEU A 101 3.62 -16.67 4.06
N SER A 102 3.00 -17.41 3.14
CA SER A 102 3.58 -17.71 1.83
C SER A 102 3.82 -16.44 1.03
N PHE A 103 4.72 -16.52 0.04
CA PHE A 103 5.03 -15.40 -0.83
C PHE A 103 3.78 -14.93 -1.61
N ALA A 104 2.96 -15.86 -2.09
CA ALA A 104 1.71 -15.58 -2.78
C ALA A 104 0.68 -14.86 -1.88
N GLU A 105 0.53 -15.27 -0.61
CA GLU A 105 -0.37 -14.59 0.33
C GLU A 105 0.07 -13.16 0.61
N ARG A 106 1.39 -12.92 0.69
CA ARG A 106 1.94 -11.56 0.84
C ARG A 106 1.64 -10.70 -0.38
N GLN A 107 1.80 -11.24 -1.59
CA GLN A 107 1.44 -10.53 -2.83
C GLN A 107 -0.04 -10.16 -2.85
N GLN A 108 -0.92 -11.10 -2.52
CA GLN A 108 -2.36 -10.85 -2.43
C GLN A 108 -2.70 -9.80 -1.37
N GLY A 109 -2.02 -9.83 -0.22
CA GLY A 109 -2.13 -8.83 0.84
C GLY A 109 -1.76 -7.43 0.34
N ALA A 110 -0.63 -7.30 -0.36
CA ALA A 110 -0.18 -6.05 -0.93
C ALA A 110 -1.15 -5.50 -2.00
N VAL A 111 -1.68 -6.35 -2.88
CA VAL A 111 -2.72 -5.95 -3.85
C VAL A 111 -3.98 -5.47 -3.14
N ARG A 112 -4.41 -6.16 -2.09
CA ARG A 112 -5.58 -5.74 -1.30
C ARG A 112 -5.35 -4.39 -0.63
N GLN A 113 -4.15 -4.17 -0.10
CA GLN A 113 -3.75 -2.89 0.49
C GLN A 113 -3.71 -1.77 -0.56
N LEU A 114 -3.24 -2.05 -1.78
CA LEU A 114 -3.25 -1.09 -2.89
C LEU A 114 -4.67 -0.67 -3.24
N LYS A 115 -5.57 -1.63 -3.48
CA LYS A 115 -6.98 -1.37 -3.78
C LYS A 115 -7.65 -0.56 -2.67
N ARG A 116 -7.41 -0.92 -1.41
CA ARG A 116 -7.94 -0.19 -0.25
C ARG A 116 -7.43 1.25 -0.21
N THR A 117 -6.13 1.47 -0.45
CA THR A 117 -5.55 2.82 -0.44
C THR A 117 -6.10 3.66 -1.57
N ILE A 118 -6.29 3.09 -2.77
CA ILE A 118 -6.95 3.76 -3.90
C ILE A 118 -8.38 4.15 -3.54
N LEU A 119 -9.16 3.23 -2.95
CA LEU A 119 -10.55 3.52 -2.55
C LEU A 119 -10.65 4.63 -1.49
N ILE A 120 -9.78 4.61 -0.47
CA ILE A 120 -9.74 5.66 0.57
C ILE A 120 -9.35 7.00 -0.07
N THR A 121 -8.37 7.00 -0.98
CA THR A 121 -7.94 8.21 -1.70
C THR A 121 -9.06 8.75 -2.59
N ALA A 122 -9.78 7.88 -3.30
CA ALA A 122 -10.94 8.29 -4.10
C ALA A 122 -12.05 8.88 -3.23
N LEU A 123 -12.35 8.25 -2.08
CA LEU A 123 -13.32 8.77 -1.12
C LEU A 123 -12.89 10.14 -0.57
N LEU A 124 -11.61 10.33 -0.24
CA LEU A 124 -11.06 11.61 0.16
C LEU A 124 -11.33 12.70 -0.89
N TRP A 125 -11.11 12.39 -2.17
CA TRP A 125 -11.35 13.31 -3.27
C TRP A 125 -12.83 13.58 -3.57
N VAL A 126 -13.75 12.70 -3.16
CA VAL A 126 -15.19 12.95 -3.24
C VAL A 126 -15.66 13.81 -2.07
N LEU A 127 -15.22 13.49 -0.84
CA LEU A 127 -15.69 14.17 0.36
C LEU A 127 -15.05 15.54 0.55
N TRP A 128 -13.81 15.75 0.09
CA TRP A 128 -13.13 17.03 0.27
C TRP A 128 -13.84 18.19 -0.46
N PRO A 129 -14.21 18.09 -1.75
CA PRO A 129 -15.00 19.13 -2.42
C PRO A 129 -16.34 19.39 -1.75
N LEU A 130 -17.03 18.36 -1.24
CA LEU A 130 -18.27 18.55 -0.50
C LEU A 130 -18.04 19.34 0.80
N ALA A 131 -16.94 19.08 1.49
CA ALA A 131 -16.54 19.83 2.68
C ALA A 131 -16.15 21.28 2.39
N LEU A 132 -15.75 21.61 1.15
CA LEU A 132 -15.49 23.00 0.73
C LEU A 132 -16.77 23.81 0.48
N MET A 133 -17.91 23.14 0.27
CA MET A 133 -19.21 23.76 0.00
C MET A 133 -20.05 24.01 1.25
N LEU A 134 -19.58 23.54 2.41
CA LEU A 134 -20.21 23.67 3.73
C LEU A 134 -19.55 24.79 4.53
#